data_AF-A0A946HZ41-F1
#
_entry.id   AF-A0A946HZ41-F1
#
_cell.length_a   1.000
_cell.length_b   1.000
_cell.length_c   1.000
_cell.angle_alpha   90.00
_cell.angle_beta   90.00
_cell.angle_gamma   90.00
#
_symmetry.space_group_name_H-M   'P 1'
#
loop_
_entity.id
_entity.type
_entity.pdbx_description
1 polymer ?
#
loop_
_entity_poly.entity_id
_entity_poly.type
_entity_poly.pdbx_seq_one_letter_code
_entity_poly.pdbx_strand_id
1 'polypeptide(L)'
;MSGSEQARSEIDGLLEELFERYEVGIRASHNRARADAGPSLMGGMRSFDHYTYNYVREIGDSCLRDASMVLLEYAAARDVEPVTLVPEARACLGRHFQGIKDYLYDDINQPPAHEYGMRPSRESLAEVSRYLDERLAAAMTSLGRGRLDERLRPRTSFIGPVLRRFGGGHKVALVLVAVLLIWALVSGL
;
A
#
# COMPACT_ATOMS: atom_id res chain seq x y z
N MET A 1 17.63 -3.71 25.68
CA MET A 1 16.88 -2.89 24.71
C MET A 1 16.10 -1.86 25.47
N SER A 2 16.21 -0.59 25.10
CA SER A 2 15.37 0.47 25.66
C SER A 2 13.93 0.34 25.13
N GLY A 3 12.96 0.97 25.79
CA GLY A 3 11.56 0.97 25.33
C GLY A 3 11.35 1.58 23.93
N SER A 4 12.23 2.50 23.51
CA SER A 4 12.19 3.09 22.17
C SER A 4 12.74 2.16 21.08
N GLU A 5 13.77 1.36 21.39
CA GLU A 5 14.30 0.35 20.46
C GLU A 5 13.29 -0.76 20.18
N GLN A 6 12.55 -1.18 21.20
CA GLN A 6 11.53 -2.20 21.05
C GLN A 6 10.32 -1.70 20.25
N ALA A 7 9.84 -0.49 20.54
CA ALA A 7 8.75 0.12 19.75
C ALA A 7 9.13 0.30 18.27
N ARG A 8 10.39 0.68 18.00
CA ARG A 8 10.90 0.79 16.63
C ARG A 8 10.93 -0.56 15.91
N SER A 9 11.45 -1.60 16.56
CA SER A 9 11.48 -2.95 15.98
C SER A 9 10.09 -3.50 15.70
N GLU A 10 9.11 -3.21 16.55
CA GLU A 10 7.72 -3.65 16.37
C GLU A 10 7.03 -2.91 15.21
N ILE A 11 7.27 -1.60 15.09
CA ILE A 11 6.78 -0.80 13.96
C ILE A 11 7.41 -1.25 12.65
N ASP A 12 8.72 -1.47 12.63
CA ASP A 12 9.43 -1.94 11.43
C ASP A 12 8.85 -3.30 10.99
N GLY A 13 8.65 -4.26 11.90
CA GLY A 13 8.05 -5.56 11.55
C GLY A 13 6.60 -5.47 11.05
N LEU A 14 5.76 -4.63 11.67
CA LEU A 14 4.37 -4.42 11.22
C LEU A 14 4.30 -3.80 9.82
N LEU A 15 5.23 -2.89 9.54
CA LEU A 15 5.29 -2.19 8.28
C LEU A 15 5.92 -3.06 7.18
N GLU A 16 6.98 -3.82 7.46
CA GLU A 16 7.62 -4.72 6.51
C GLU A 16 6.66 -5.78 5.95
N GLU A 17 5.87 -6.45 6.80
CA GLU A 17 4.87 -7.44 6.35
C GLU A 17 3.77 -6.82 5.47
N LEU A 18 3.45 -5.55 5.73
CA LEU A 18 2.50 -4.79 4.92
C LEU A 18 3.13 -4.43 3.56
N PHE A 19 4.40 -4.05 3.55
CA PHE A 19 5.09 -3.61 2.35
C PHE A 19 5.51 -4.72 1.41
N GLU A 20 5.89 -5.90 1.89
CA GLU A 20 6.14 -7.06 1.03
C GLU A 20 4.92 -7.36 0.14
N ARG A 21 3.71 -7.26 0.71
CA ARG A 21 2.46 -7.45 -0.04
C ARG A 21 2.25 -6.37 -1.10
N TYR A 22 2.56 -5.11 -0.78
CA TYR A 22 2.37 -4.01 -1.72
C TYR A 22 3.46 -3.92 -2.78
N GLU A 23 4.69 -4.31 -2.48
CA GLU A 23 5.76 -4.39 -3.48
C GLU A 23 5.40 -5.43 -4.56
N VAL A 24 4.93 -6.61 -4.15
CA VAL A 24 4.39 -7.62 -5.07
C VAL A 24 3.21 -7.06 -5.86
N GLY A 25 2.31 -6.33 -5.20
CA GLY A 25 1.17 -5.68 -5.85
C GLY A 25 1.58 -4.65 -6.91
N ILE A 26 2.56 -3.79 -6.63
CA ILE A 26 3.08 -2.78 -7.55
C ILE A 26 3.71 -3.44 -8.78
N ARG A 27 4.56 -4.44 -8.56
CA ARG A 27 5.17 -5.22 -9.65
C ARG A 27 4.10 -5.92 -10.50
N ALA A 28 3.10 -6.53 -9.87
CA ALA A 28 1.99 -7.18 -10.57
C ALA A 28 1.14 -6.18 -11.39
N SER A 29 0.89 -4.98 -10.85
CA SER A 29 0.08 -3.96 -11.52
C SER A 29 0.82 -3.31 -12.68
N HIS A 30 2.14 -3.13 -12.55
CA HIS A 30 3.00 -2.74 -13.66
C HIS A 30 3.01 -3.80 -14.78
N ASN A 31 3.12 -5.10 -14.43
CA ASN A 31 3.01 -6.18 -15.41
C ASN A 31 1.62 -6.26 -16.07
N ARG A 32 0.56 -5.91 -15.34
CA ARG A 32 -0.80 -5.79 -15.91
C ARG A 32 -0.90 -4.61 -16.87
N ALA A 33 -0.36 -3.44 -16.51
CA ALA A 33 -0.28 -2.27 -17.39
C ALA A 33 0.34 -2.63 -18.75
N ARG A 34 1.37 -3.49 -18.70
CA ARG A 34 2.06 -3.99 -19.87
C ARG A 34 1.19 -4.95 -20.70
N ALA A 35 0.45 -5.85 -20.06
CA ALA A 35 -0.48 -6.72 -20.76
C ALA A 35 -1.64 -5.93 -21.40
N ASP A 36 -2.17 -4.93 -20.70
CA ASP A 36 -3.28 -4.08 -21.15
C ASP A 36 -2.88 -3.18 -22.33
N ALA A 37 -1.64 -2.67 -22.36
CA ALA A 37 -1.18 -1.77 -23.42
C ALA A 37 -0.97 -2.48 -24.78
N GLY A 38 -0.58 -3.76 -24.79
CA GLY A 38 -0.45 -4.60 -26.00
C GLY A 38 0.44 -4.03 -27.13
N PRO A 39 0.66 -4.76 -28.25
CA PRO A 39 1.57 -4.35 -29.33
C PRO A 39 0.97 -3.31 -30.31
N SER A 40 0.05 -2.45 -29.88
CA SER A 40 -0.63 -1.51 -30.78
C SER A 40 0.24 -0.28 -31.14
N LEU A 41 0.78 -0.31 -32.37
CA LEU A 41 1.91 0.45 -32.91
C LEU A 41 1.83 1.99 -33.02
N MET A 42 0.81 2.69 -32.49
CA MET A 42 0.83 4.18 -32.47
C MET A 42 0.20 4.84 -31.24
N GLY A 43 -0.51 4.08 -30.39
CA GLY A 43 -1.15 4.59 -29.15
C GLY A 43 -0.63 3.95 -27.85
N GLY A 44 0.22 2.92 -27.96
CA GLY A 44 0.69 2.09 -26.83
C GLY A 44 1.54 2.82 -25.78
N MET A 45 2.34 3.82 -26.17
CA MET A 45 3.27 4.44 -25.22
C MET A 45 2.58 5.38 -24.22
N ARG A 46 1.66 6.25 -24.71
CA ARG A 46 0.86 7.14 -23.84
C ARG A 46 -0.12 6.37 -22.96
N SER A 47 -0.68 5.28 -23.47
CA SER A 47 -1.56 4.40 -22.68
C SER A 47 -0.77 3.65 -21.62
N PHE A 48 0.43 3.15 -21.94
CA PHE A 48 1.31 2.49 -20.96
C PHE A 48 1.79 3.44 -19.85
N ASP A 49 2.17 4.68 -20.18
CA ASP A 49 2.47 5.74 -19.20
C ASP A 49 1.28 5.98 -18.27
N HIS A 50 0.09 6.12 -18.85
CA HIS A 50 -1.15 6.37 -18.11
C HIS A 50 -1.52 5.21 -17.18
N TYR A 51 -1.43 3.96 -17.65
CA TYR A 51 -1.72 2.78 -16.84
C TYR A 51 -0.69 2.59 -15.73
N THR A 52 0.60 2.72 -16.05
CA THR A 52 1.68 2.64 -15.05
C THR A 52 1.48 3.67 -13.96
N TYR A 53 1.22 4.92 -14.35
CA TYR A 53 0.92 5.99 -13.39
C TYR A 53 -0.27 5.65 -12.50
N ASN A 54 -1.42 5.30 -13.09
CA ASN A 54 -2.65 5.04 -12.32
C ASN A 54 -2.53 3.84 -11.37
N TYR A 55 -1.94 2.75 -11.83
CA TYR A 55 -1.80 1.54 -11.03
C TYR A 55 -0.82 1.74 -9.87
N VAL A 56 0.35 2.36 -10.12
CA VAL A 56 1.30 2.68 -9.05
C VAL A 56 0.68 3.67 -8.05
N ARG A 57 -0.09 4.65 -8.55
CA ARG A 57 -0.81 5.62 -7.72
C ARG A 57 -1.80 4.95 -6.78
N GLU A 58 -2.66 4.07 -7.30
CA GLU A 58 -3.68 3.37 -6.52
C GLU A 58 -3.08 2.46 -5.46
N ILE A 59 -2.04 1.71 -5.82
CA ILE A 59 -1.38 0.80 -4.88
C ILE A 59 -0.58 1.59 -3.85
N GLY A 60 0.12 2.66 -4.25
CA GLY A 60 0.83 3.56 -3.34
C GLY A 60 -0.09 4.25 -2.33
N ASP A 61 -1.24 4.76 -2.77
CA ASP A 61 -2.28 5.31 -1.88
C ASP A 61 -2.82 4.24 -0.93
N SER A 62 -3.10 3.03 -1.42
CA SER A 62 -3.59 1.92 -0.58
C SER A 62 -2.57 1.54 0.49
N CYS A 63 -1.29 1.49 0.11
CA CYS A 63 -0.16 1.23 1.00
C CYS A 63 -0.05 2.30 2.10
N LEU A 64 -0.04 3.58 1.74
CA LEU A 64 0.03 4.69 2.71
C LEU A 64 -1.18 4.72 3.65
N ARG A 65 -2.37 4.43 3.11
CA ARG A 65 -3.59 4.35 3.91
C ARG A 65 -3.47 3.26 4.96
N ASP A 66 -3.14 2.03 4.53
CA ASP A 66 -3.12 0.89 5.43
C ASP A 66 -1.99 1.00 6.46
N ALA A 67 -0.81 1.50 6.06
CA ALA A 67 0.27 1.85 6.98
C ALA A 67 -0.15 2.92 8.01
N SER A 68 -0.82 4.00 7.57
CA SER A 68 -1.28 5.05 8.47
C SER A 68 -2.28 4.54 9.51
N MET A 69 -3.19 3.64 9.13
CA MET A 69 -4.13 3.06 10.11
C MET A 69 -3.43 2.16 11.11
N VAL A 70 -2.52 1.29 10.67
CA VAL A 70 -1.75 0.41 11.57
C VAL A 70 -0.98 1.25 12.59
N LEU A 71 -0.34 2.33 12.16
CA LEU A 71 0.40 3.22 13.05
C LEU A 71 -0.52 3.97 14.04
N LEU A 72 -1.70 4.41 13.61
CA LEU A 72 -2.68 5.04 14.50
C LEU A 72 -3.27 4.06 15.51
N GLU A 73 -3.54 2.82 15.08
CA GLU A 73 -4.02 1.74 15.96
C GLU A 73 -2.94 1.36 16.98
N TYR A 74 -1.69 1.23 16.55
CA TYR A 74 -0.55 0.98 17.43
C TYR A 74 -0.37 2.11 18.45
N ALA A 75 -0.44 3.38 18.02
CA ALA A 75 -0.35 4.55 18.90
C ALA A 75 -1.43 4.51 19.99
N ALA A 76 -2.68 4.24 19.60
CA ALA A 76 -3.80 4.12 20.54
C ALA A 76 -3.65 2.92 21.50
N ALA A 77 -3.18 1.77 21.00
CA ALA A 77 -3.00 0.57 21.83
C ALA A 77 -1.87 0.70 22.85
N ARG A 78 -0.86 1.53 22.56
CA ARG A 78 0.30 1.79 23.42
C ARG A 78 0.19 3.08 24.23
N ASP A 79 -0.92 3.80 24.09
CA ASP A 79 -1.14 5.11 24.72
C ASP A 79 0.01 6.10 24.47
N VAL A 80 0.47 6.14 23.21
CA VAL A 80 1.54 7.05 22.78
C VAL A 80 1.02 8.03 21.75
N GLU A 81 1.59 9.25 21.74
CA GLU A 81 1.20 10.24 20.75
C GLU A 81 1.67 9.84 19.35
N PRO A 82 0.80 9.86 18.31
CA PRO A 82 1.15 9.48 16.94
C PRO A 82 2.36 10.23 16.35
N VAL A 83 2.59 11.48 16.78
CA VAL A 83 3.75 12.28 16.35
C VAL A 83 5.09 11.64 16.70
N THR A 84 5.13 10.84 17.77
CA THR A 84 6.35 10.14 18.21
C THR A 84 6.74 9.02 17.27
N LEU A 85 5.82 8.52 16.44
CA LEU A 85 6.05 7.44 15.47
C LEU A 85 6.49 7.94 14.09
N VAL A 86 6.38 9.25 13.84
CA VAL A 86 6.62 9.85 12.52
C VAL A 86 8.05 9.65 12.01
N PRO A 87 9.12 9.82 12.83
CA PRO A 87 10.49 9.65 12.36
C PRO A 87 10.77 8.23 11.83
N GLU A 88 10.36 7.21 12.58
CA GLU A 88 10.53 5.80 12.27
C GLU A 88 9.68 5.41 11.06
N ALA A 89 8.39 5.78 11.08
CA ALA A 89 7.49 5.53 9.97
C ALA A 89 7.99 6.16 8.67
N ARG A 90 8.48 7.41 8.71
CA ARG A 90 9.05 8.10 7.55
C ARG A 90 10.30 7.39 7.03
N ALA A 91 11.19 6.95 7.92
CA ALA A 91 12.40 6.23 7.51
C ALA A 91 12.06 4.90 6.83
N CYS A 92 11.16 4.12 7.42
CA CYS A 92 10.73 2.82 6.88
C CYS A 92 10.00 2.99 5.53
N LEU A 93 8.93 3.79 5.51
CA LEU A 93 8.15 4.08 4.29
C LEU A 93 9.01 4.69 3.17
N GLY A 94 9.92 5.60 3.54
CA GLY A 94 10.82 6.24 2.59
C GLY A 94 11.72 5.24 1.87
N ARG A 95 12.28 4.25 2.58
CA ARG A 95 13.10 3.20 1.96
C ARG A 95 12.28 2.34 0.99
N HIS A 96 11.07 1.95 1.36
CA HIS A 96 10.22 1.16 0.46
C HIS A 96 9.80 1.94 -0.78
N PHE A 97 9.44 3.21 -0.63
CA PHE A 97 9.06 4.06 -1.75
C PHE A 97 10.25 4.37 -2.65
N GLN A 98 11.45 4.47 -2.08
CA GLN A 98 12.67 4.55 -2.87
C GLN A 98 12.92 3.26 -3.66
N GLY A 99 12.79 2.08 -3.04
CA GLY A 99 12.93 0.80 -3.77
C GLY A 99 11.92 0.63 -4.91
N ILE A 100 10.69 1.13 -4.75
CA ILE A 100 9.70 1.19 -5.83
C ILE A 100 10.16 2.12 -6.96
N LYS A 101 10.67 3.31 -6.63
CA LYS A 101 11.22 4.23 -7.64
C LYS A 101 12.39 3.58 -8.37
N ASP A 102 13.32 2.98 -7.64
CA ASP A 102 14.49 2.30 -8.21
C ASP A 102 14.05 1.18 -9.16
N TYR A 103 13.05 0.36 -8.76
CA TYR A 103 12.45 -0.63 -9.65
C TYR A 103 11.88 0.00 -10.92
N LEU A 104 11.15 1.12 -10.80
CA LEU A 104 10.55 1.81 -11.94
C LEU A 104 11.60 2.47 -12.86
N TYR A 105 12.73 2.93 -12.32
CA TYR A 105 13.80 3.59 -13.09
C TYR A 105 14.78 2.60 -13.72
N ASP A 106 15.16 1.55 -12.97
CA ASP A 106 16.28 0.67 -13.30
C ASP A 106 15.82 -0.73 -13.76
N ASP A 107 14.85 -1.35 -13.07
CA ASP A 107 14.42 -2.74 -13.32
C ASP A 107 13.34 -2.91 -14.42
N ILE A 108 12.65 -1.83 -14.81
CA ILE A 108 11.77 -1.86 -16.01
C ILE A 108 12.55 -2.21 -17.28
N ASN A 109 13.89 -2.11 -17.27
CA ASN A 109 14.74 -2.45 -18.41
C ASN A 109 14.94 -3.97 -18.63
N GLN A 110 14.35 -4.84 -17.80
CA GLN A 110 14.47 -6.29 -18.02
C GLN A 110 13.64 -6.75 -19.25
N PRO A 111 14.19 -7.64 -20.11
CA PRO A 111 13.44 -8.20 -21.24
C PRO A 111 12.15 -8.87 -20.75
N PRO A 112 11.02 -8.75 -21.47
CA PRO A 112 10.92 -8.24 -22.85
C PRO A 112 10.60 -6.73 -23.00
N ALA A 113 10.67 -5.89 -21.95
CA ALA A 113 10.25 -4.48 -22.05
C ALA A 113 11.11 -3.67 -23.03
N HIS A 114 12.41 -3.98 -23.08
CA HIS A 114 13.37 -3.45 -24.06
C HIS A 114 13.00 -3.76 -25.51
N GLU A 115 12.42 -4.93 -25.78
CA GLU A 115 12.18 -5.43 -27.14
C GLU A 115 10.91 -4.86 -27.79
N TYR A 116 9.95 -4.38 -26.99
CA TYR A 116 8.65 -3.90 -27.48
C TYR A 116 8.44 -2.38 -27.32
N GLY A 117 9.47 -1.61 -26.93
CA GLY A 117 9.35 -0.15 -26.77
C GLY A 117 8.36 0.28 -25.68
N MET A 118 8.01 -0.62 -24.76
CA MET A 118 7.05 -0.40 -23.68
C MET A 118 7.78 0.10 -22.44
N ARG A 119 8.42 1.26 -22.56
CA ARG A 119 9.10 1.95 -21.47
C ARG A 119 8.29 3.18 -21.08
N PRO A 120 8.05 3.43 -19.77
CA PRO A 120 7.42 4.66 -19.38
C PRO A 120 8.36 5.83 -19.68
N SER A 121 7.82 6.96 -20.10
CA SER A 121 8.61 8.16 -20.36
C SER A 121 9.31 8.63 -19.08
N ARG A 122 10.49 9.24 -19.20
CA ARG A 122 11.20 9.82 -18.04
C ARG A 122 10.35 10.86 -17.31
N GLU A 123 9.52 11.58 -18.05
CA GLU A 123 8.57 12.56 -17.50
C GLU A 123 7.51 11.87 -16.65
N SER A 124 6.90 10.79 -17.14
CA SER A 124 5.91 10.02 -16.38
C SER A 124 6.51 9.36 -15.13
N LEU A 125 7.73 8.83 -15.21
CA LEU A 125 8.45 8.31 -14.03
C LEU A 125 8.73 9.40 -13.00
N ALA A 126 9.16 10.60 -13.45
CA ALA A 126 9.38 11.73 -12.57
C ALA A 126 8.07 12.20 -11.92
N GLU A 127 6.94 12.15 -12.64
CA GLU A 127 5.63 12.47 -12.10
C GLU A 127 5.17 11.47 -11.03
N VAL A 128 5.36 10.16 -11.27
CA VAL A 128 5.08 9.12 -10.28
C VAL A 128 5.96 9.32 -9.03
N SER A 129 7.26 9.57 -9.23
CA SER A 129 8.20 9.80 -8.13
C SER A 129 7.78 10.99 -7.27
N ARG A 130 7.51 12.14 -7.90
CA ARG A 130 7.01 13.35 -7.23
C ARG A 130 5.70 13.08 -6.49
N TYR A 131 4.78 12.37 -7.14
CA TYR A 131 3.52 12.00 -6.53
C TYR A 131 3.74 11.19 -5.24
N LEU A 132 4.53 10.12 -5.28
CA LEU A 132 4.80 9.28 -4.10
C LEU A 132 5.41 10.09 -2.94
N ASP A 133 6.33 11.02 -3.24
CA ASP A 133 6.92 11.92 -2.24
C ASP A 133 5.90 12.86 -1.61
N GLU A 134 5.06 13.50 -2.43
CA GLU A 134 3.99 14.38 -1.96
C GLU A 134 2.99 13.63 -1.07
N ARG A 135 2.62 12.40 -1.47
CA ARG A 135 1.69 11.57 -0.70
C ARG A 135 2.29 11.10 0.61
N LEU A 136 3.55 10.67 0.61
CA LEU A 136 4.25 10.27 1.83
C LEU A 136 4.35 11.45 2.81
N ALA A 137 4.72 12.64 2.34
CA ALA A 137 4.79 13.83 3.18
C ALA A 137 3.44 14.19 3.81
N ALA A 138 2.36 14.12 3.03
CA ALA A 138 1.00 14.38 3.51
C ALA A 138 0.51 13.34 4.53
N ALA A 139 0.83 12.06 4.30
CA ALA A 139 0.53 10.97 5.21
C ALA A 139 1.24 11.17 6.56
N MET A 140 2.53 11.48 6.55
CA MET A 140 3.30 11.73 7.77
C MET A 140 2.81 12.97 8.53
N THR A 141 2.43 14.02 7.83
CA THR A 141 1.84 15.23 8.45
C THR A 141 0.50 14.91 9.11
N SER A 142 -0.32 14.08 8.47
CA SER A 142 -1.61 13.66 9.01
C SER A 142 -1.44 12.73 10.21
N LEU A 143 -0.52 11.77 10.11
CA LEU A 143 -0.13 10.89 11.20
C LEU A 143 0.34 11.69 12.42
N GLY A 144 1.19 12.69 12.23
CA GLY A 144 1.64 13.57 13.33
C GLY A 144 0.51 14.37 13.99
N ARG A 145 -0.63 14.54 13.30
CA ARG A 145 -1.87 15.13 13.86
C ARG A 145 -2.84 14.08 14.40
N GLY A 146 -2.43 12.82 14.46
CA GLY A 146 -3.28 11.70 14.91
C GLY A 146 -4.46 11.41 14.01
N ARG A 147 -4.36 11.69 12.71
CA ARG A 147 -5.47 11.53 11.75
C ARG A 147 -5.02 10.85 10.46
N LEU A 148 -5.95 10.17 9.80
CA LEU A 148 -5.76 9.69 8.44
C LEU A 148 -5.89 10.85 7.44
N ASP A 149 -4.96 10.93 6.47
CA ASP A 149 -5.08 11.86 5.34
C ASP A 149 -6.45 11.68 4.66
N GLU A 150 -7.19 12.77 4.51
CA GLU A 150 -8.53 12.78 3.92
C GLU A 150 -8.53 12.22 2.49
N ARG A 151 -7.43 12.40 1.76
CA ARG A 151 -7.26 11.86 0.40
C ARG A 151 -7.00 10.36 0.39
N LEU A 152 -6.51 9.80 1.49
CA LEU A 152 -6.32 8.36 1.68
C LEU A 152 -7.59 7.68 2.23
N ARG A 153 -8.62 8.44 2.60
CA ARG A 153 -9.87 7.84 3.08
C ARG A 153 -10.52 7.02 1.97
N PRO A 154 -11.01 5.81 2.26
CA PRO A 154 -11.71 5.00 1.26
C PRO A 154 -12.89 5.80 0.68
N ARG A 155 -12.95 5.96 -0.64
CA ARG A 155 -14.07 6.62 -1.35
C ARG A 155 -15.37 5.81 -1.31
N THR A 156 -15.31 4.53 -0.93
CA THR A 156 -16.45 3.62 -0.86
C THR A 156 -16.78 3.22 0.58
N SER A 157 -17.93 3.73 1.01
CA SER A 157 -18.89 3.19 1.97
C SER A 157 -18.45 2.87 3.41
N PHE A 158 -19.12 3.56 4.32
CA PHE A 158 -19.37 3.42 5.77
C PHE A 158 -19.25 2.02 6.44
N ILE A 159 -19.13 0.91 5.71
CA ILE A 159 -19.18 -0.46 6.24
C ILE A 159 -17.76 -1.03 6.52
N GLY A 160 -16.76 -0.63 5.73
CA GLY A 160 -15.36 -1.08 5.91
C GLY A 160 -14.72 -0.73 7.27
N PRO A 161 -14.97 0.46 7.85
CA PRO A 161 -14.39 0.84 9.14
C PRO A 161 -14.95 0.04 10.32
N VAL A 162 -16.20 -0.42 10.25
CA VAL A 162 -16.82 -1.21 11.32
C VAL A 162 -16.23 -2.62 11.37
N LEU A 163 -15.92 -3.21 10.21
CA LEU A 163 -15.27 -4.52 10.12
C LEU A 163 -13.77 -4.49 10.49
N ARG A 164 -13.08 -3.37 10.26
CA ARG A 164 -11.67 -3.20 10.67
C ARG A 164 -11.53 -2.90 12.18
N ARG A 165 -12.49 -2.21 12.80
CA ARG A 165 -12.46 -1.88 14.25
C ARG A 165 -12.58 -3.11 15.17
N PHE A 166 -13.04 -4.25 14.65
CA PHE A 166 -13.11 -5.52 15.38
C PHE A 166 -11.92 -6.46 15.12
N GLY A 167 -10.80 -5.98 14.58
CA GLY A 167 -9.50 -6.64 14.69
C GLY A 167 -9.53 -8.14 14.34
N GLY A 168 -9.94 -8.48 13.12
CA GLY A 168 -9.86 -9.87 12.67
C GLY A 168 -10.90 -10.27 11.64
N GLY A 169 -10.94 -9.63 10.48
CA GLY A 169 -11.83 -10.05 9.38
C GLY A 169 -11.69 -11.55 9.04
N HIS A 170 -10.50 -12.13 9.24
CA HIS A 170 -10.27 -13.56 9.08
C HIS A 170 -10.82 -14.39 10.25
N LYS A 171 -10.68 -13.92 11.50
CA LYS A 171 -11.17 -14.63 12.70
C LYS A 171 -12.70 -14.58 12.80
N VAL A 172 -13.32 -13.44 12.48
CA VAL A 172 -14.78 -13.28 12.49
C VAL A 172 -15.41 -14.08 11.35
N ALA A 173 -14.81 -14.08 10.15
CA ALA A 173 -15.28 -14.94 9.06
C ALA A 173 -15.17 -16.42 9.42
N LEU A 174 -14.07 -16.84 10.05
CA LEU A 174 -13.85 -18.23 10.46
C LEU A 174 -14.79 -18.65 11.60
N VAL A 175 -15.09 -17.75 12.54
CA VAL A 175 -16.10 -17.98 13.59
C VAL A 175 -17.50 -18.04 13.00
N LEU A 176 -17.87 -17.15 12.07
CA LEU A 176 -19.17 -17.19 11.40
C LEU A 176 -19.35 -18.48 10.58
N VAL A 177 -18.31 -18.90 9.85
CA VAL A 177 -18.31 -20.17 9.11
C VAL A 177 -18.40 -21.36 10.07
N ALA A 178 -17.66 -21.35 11.18
CA ALA A 178 -17.74 -22.39 12.20
C ALA A 178 -19.13 -22.47 12.85
N VAL A 179 -19.74 -21.33 13.18
CA VAL A 179 -21.10 -21.28 13.73
C VAL A 179 -22.14 -21.79 12.73
N LEU A 180 -22.02 -21.41 11.44
CA LEU A 180 -22.89 -21.92 10.39
C LEU A 180 -22.72 -23.43 10.15
N LEU A 181 -21.50 -23.94 10.22
CA LEU A 181 -21.21 -25.38 10.13
C LEU A 181 -21.77 -26.16 11.32
N ILE A 182 -21.59 -25.64 12.55
CA ILE A 182 -22.16 -26.25 13.75
C ILE A 182 -23.68 -26.21 13.68
N TRP A 183 -24.26 -25.11 13.21
CA TRP A 183 -25.70 -25.00 13.04
C TRP A 183 -26.24 -25.98 12.00
N ALA A 184 -25.58 -26.14 10.85
CA ALA A 184 -25.95 -27.13 9.84
C ALA A 184 -25.92 -28.57 10.41
N LEU A 185 -24.85 -28.91 11.13
CA LEU A 185 -24.68 -30.21 11.81
C LEU A 185 -25.78 -30.49 12.85
N VAL A 186 -26.18 -29.49 13.62
CA VAL A 186 -27.24 -29.64 14.65
C VAL A 186 -28.65 -29.62 14.05
N SER A 187 -28.83 -28.95 12.92
CA SER A 187 -30.14 -28.81 12.25
C SER A 187 -30.49 -29.99 11.34
N GLY A 188 -29.54 -30.88 11.04
CA GLY A 188 -29.74 -32.00 10.12
C GLY A 188 -29.91 -31.59 8.65
N LEU A 189 -29.36 -30.44 8.26
CA LEU A 189 -29.26 -29.97 6.87
C LEU A 189 -27.98 -30.49 6.20
#